data_AF-A0A254SM58-F1
#
_entry.id   AF-A0A254SM58-F1
#
_cell.length_a   1.000
_cell.length_b   1.000
_cell.length_c   1.000
_cell.angle_alpha   90.00
_cell.angle_beta   90.00
_cell.angle_gamma   90.00
#
_symmetry.space_group_name_H-M   'P 1'
#
loop_
_entity.id
_entity.type
_entity.pdbx_description
1 polymer ?
#
loop_
_entity_poly.entity_id
_entity_poly.type
_entity_poly.pdbx_seq_one_letter_code
_entity_poly.pdbx_strand_id
1 'polypeptide(L)'
;MKDKSGFSFVYTAFLALLFSACDDGSSAPEEPVDTFDAAVVCPADGMNAYGEPNRGTFTDARDGQVYKYTTIGNQVWMSENLKFDAPYSLCYNKIEGFCDTFGRFYSLHENGEWFDFFDQELLDTICPAGWHVPSVDEWTLLSISMGGGAKAIYRLYSSTSFGENGRTGSDDCGFNSKPAGYWLSNGDISGEYRLSIYWTSTARSMKTAEECAFNPEGIYFWTNQHRMSIRCIKD
;
A
#
# COMPACT_ATOMS: atom_id res chain seq x y z
N MET A 1 -69.50 -22.67 65.56
CA MET A 1 -69.15 -23.24 66.88
C MET A 1 -67.66 -23.58 66.86
N LYS A 2 -66.88 -22.95 67.76
CA LYS A 2 -65.49 -23.24 68.15
C LYS A 2 -64.42 -23.11 67.03
N ASP A 3 -63.58 -22.08 66.96
CA ASP A 3 -62.63 -21.47 67.92
C ASP A 3 -61.26 -22.20 68.00
N LYS A 4 -60.21 -21.36 68.14
CA LYS A 4 -58.77 -21.62 68.40
C LYS A 4 -57.86 -21.88 67.18
N SER A 5 -56.86 -21.07 66.81
CA SER A 5 -55.79 -20.28 67.48
C SER A 5 -54.46 -21.02 67.68
N GLY A 6 -53.37 -20.36 67.28
CA GLY A 6 -51.96 -20.66 67.60
C GLY A 6 -51.20 -21.46 66.53
N PHE A 7 -49.91 -21.27 66.28
CA PHE A 7 -48.91 -20.27 66.67
C PHE A 7 -47.70 -20.45 65.73
N SER A 8 -46.96 -19.37 65.51
CA SER A 8 -45.79 -19.26 64.61
C SER A 8 -44.63 -20.19 65.01
N PHE A 9 -43.94 -20.77 64.02
CA PHE A 9 -42.48 -20.88 64.05
C PHE A 9 -41.91 -20.78 62.64
N VAL A 10 -41.08 -19.75 62.46
CA VAL A 10 -40.32 -19.42 61.26
C VAL A 10 -39.15 -20.39 61.15
N TYR A 11 -39.03 -21.08 60.02
CA TYR A 11 -37.78 -21.72 59.60
C TYR A 11 -37.31 -21.03 58.31
N THR A 12 -36.26 -20.22 58.44
CA THR A 12 -35.53 -19.61 57.34
C THR A 12 -34.81 -20.70 56.56
N ALA A 13 -35.32 -21.04 55.38
CA ALA A 13 -34.60 -21.86 54.41
C ALA A 13 -33.52 -20.99 53.74
N PHE A 14 -32.26 -21.26 54.07
CA PHE A 14 -31.11 -20.79 53.29
C PHE A 14 -31.14 -21.49 51.93
N LEU A 15 -31.63 -20.80 50.91
CA LEU A 15 -31.51 -21.23 49.52
C LEU A 15 -30.08 -20.89 49.06
N ALA A 16 -29.19 -21.88 49.08
CA ALA A 16 -27.89 -21.75 48.46
C ALA A 16 -28.09 -21.67 46.94
N LEU A 17 -28.02 -20.46 46.39
CA LEU A 17 -27.86 -20.24 44.95
C LEU A 17 -26.50 -20.80 44.56
N LEU A 18 -26.49 -21.99 43.99
CA LEU A 18 -25.38 -22.48 43.18
C LEU A 18 -25.28 -21.56 41.97
N PHE A 19 -24.42 -20.55 42.04
CA PHE A 19 -23.86 -19.94 40.85
C PHE A 19 -23.02 -21.03 40.16
N SER A 20 -23.62 -21.67 39.17
CA SER A 20 -22.87 -22.29 38.08
C SER A 20 -22.04 -21.16 37.48
N ALA A 21 -20.77 -21.07 37.87
CA ALA A 21 -19.80 -20.30 37.14
C ALA A 21 -19.73 -20.92 35.74
N CYS A 22 -20.32 -20.24 34.76
CA CYS A 22 -19.92 -20.46 33.38
C CYS A 22 -18.45 -20.05 33.32
N ASP A 23 -17.60 -21.03 33.07
CA ASP A 23 -16.24 -20.83 32.65
C ASP A 23 -16.29 -19.97 31.37
N ASP A 24 -16.10 -18.66 31.50
CA ASP A 24 -15.90 -17.73 30.38
C ASP A 24 -14.49 -17.96 29.80
N GLY A 25 -14.20 -19.21 29.45
CA GLY A 25 -13.04 -19.62 28.66
C GLY A 25 -13.28 -19.33 27.18
N SER A 26 -13.76 -18.14 26.83
CA SER A 26 -13.65 -17.63 25.46
C SER A 26 -12.28 -16.97 25.36
N SER A 27 -11.24 -17.78 25.25
CA SER A 27 -9.96 -17.31 24.72
C SER A 27 -10.24 -16.76 23.33
N ALA A 28 -10.21 -15.42 23.20
CA ALA A 28 -10.08 -14.79 21.90
C ALA A 28 -8.88 -15.48 21.20
N PRO A 29 -9.00 -15.85 19.91
CA PRO A 29 -7.87 -16.41 19.19
C PRO A 29 -6.70 -15.44 19.36
N GLU A 30 -5.57 -15.93 19.87
CA GLU A 30 -4.36 -15.12 19.98
C GLU A 30 -4.07 -14.55 18.59
N GLU A 31 -4.03 -13.21 18.49
CA GLU A 31 -3.66 -12.53 17.26
C GLU A 31 -2.34 -13.12 16.76
N PRO A 32 -2.23 -13.52 15.48
CA PRO A 32 -1.03 -14.16 14.97
C PRO A 32 0.18 -13.26 15.20
N VAL A 33 1.16 -13.78 15.94
CA VAL A 33 2.41 -13.09 16.29
C VAL A 33 3.07 -12.62 15.00
N ASP A 34 3.36 -11.32 14.94
CA ASP A 34 4.07 -10.72 13.82
C ASP A 34 5.53 -11.15 13.84
N THR A 35 5.95 -11.91 12.82
CA THR A 35 7.31 -12.46 12.70
C THR A 35 8.18 -11.66 11.74
N PHE A 36 7.71 -10.51 11.27
CA PHE A 36 8.47 -9.66 10.37
C PHE A 36 9.76 -9.13 11.03
N ASP A 37 10.86 -9.28 10.31
CA ASP A 37 12.16 -8.70 10.65
C ASP A 37 12.74 -8.00 9.41
N ALA A 38 12.83 -6.67 9.46
CA ALA A 38 13.38 -5.86 8.37
C ALA A 38 14.82 -6.24 8.01
N ALA A 39 15.63 -6.69 8.98
CA ALA A 39 17.01 -7.11 8.73
C ALA A 39 17.09 -8.38 7.88
N VAL A 40 16.03 -9.21 7.90
CA VAL A 40 15.91 -10.43 7.10
C VAL A 40 15.21 -10.14 5.77
N VAL A 41 14.10 -9.39 5.79
CA VAL A 41 13.26 -9.15 4.61
C VAL A 41 13.91 -8.16 3.64
N CYS A 42 14.58 -7.13 4.15
CA CYS A 42 15.14 -6.05 3.34
C CYS A 42 16.47 -5.55 3.92
N PRO A 43 17.48 -6.43 4.00
CA PRO A 43 18.78 -6.11 4.58
C PRO A 43 19.37 -4.86 3.90
N ALA A 44 19.86 -3.92 4.72
CA ALA A 44 20.43 -2.67 4.21
C ALA A 44 21.76 -2.92 3.47
N ASP A 45 22.57 -3.85 3.99
CA ASP A 45 23.86 -4.24 3.44
C ASP A 45 23.76 -5.53 2.63
N GLY A 46 24.79 -5.83 1.84
CA GLY A 46 24.86 -7.01 0.98
C GLY A 46 24.47 -6.72 -0.47
N MET A 47 24.36 -7.79 -1.26
CA MET A 47 24.06 -7.70 -2.69
C MET A 47 22.70 -8.32 -3.00
N ASN A 48 21.98 -7.72 -3.94
CA ASN A 48 20.75 -8.24 -4.51
C ASN A 48 21.05 -9.30 -5.60
N ALA A 49 19.99 -9.87 -6.19
CA ALA A 49 20.09 -10.91 -7.23
C ALA A 49 20.85 -10.47 -8.50
N TYR A 50 21.06 -9.16 -8.69
CA TYR A 50 21.74 -8.57 -9.84
C TYR A 50 23.20 -8.24 -9.56
N GLY A 51 23.73 -8.59 -8.38
CA GLY A 51 25.11 -8.30 -8.00
C GLY A 51 25.36 -6.83 -7.63
N GLU A 52 24.31 -6.09 -7.32
CA GLU A 52 24.38 -4.69 -6.88
C GLU A 52 24.04 -4.58 -5.39
N PRO A 53 24.43 -3.49 -4.70
CA PRO A 53 24.05 -3.29 -3.30
C PRO A 53 22.53 -3.35 -3.10
N ASN A 54 22.07 -3.92 -1.99
CA ASN A 54 20.64 -4.05 -1.69
C ASN A 54 19.88 -2.72 -1.68
N ARG A 55 20.55 -1.63 -1.36
CA ARG A 55 20.03 -0.25 -1.43
C ARG A 55 21.04 0.62 -2.15
N GLY A 56 20.55 1.50 -3.01
CA GLY A 56 21.45 2.35 -3.80
C GLY A 56 20.71 3.36 -4.65
N THR A 57 21.42 3.86 -5.65
CA THR A 57 20.88 4.78 -6.65
C THR A 57 21.32 4.36 -8.04
N PHE A 58 20.50 4.62 -9.04
CA PHE A 58 20.90 4.55 -10.44
C PHE A 58 20.49 5.86 -11.14
N THR A 59 21.08 6.12 -12.30
CA THR A 59 20.74 7.28 -13.13
C THR A 59 19.93 6.81 -14.32
N ASP A 60 18.75 7.37 -14.52
CA ASP A 60 17.99 7.19 -15.75
C ASP A 60 18.73 7.88 -16.90
N ALA A 61 19.20 7.09 -17.86
CA ALA A 61 19.99 7.60 -18.98
C ALA A 61 19.19 8.49 -19.94
N ARG A 62 17.85 8.48 -19.85
CA ARG A 62 16.96 9.23 -20.75
C ARG A 62 16.90 10.71 -20.40
N ASP A 63 16.98 11.05 -19.12
CA ASP A 63 16.82 12.43 -18.61
C ASP A 63 17.89 12.85 -17.56
N GLY A 64 18.76 11.93 -17.14
CA GLY A 64 19.78 12.17 -16.12
C GLY A 64 19.23 12.18 -14.68
N GLN A 65 17.95 11.84 -14.48
CA GLN A 65 17.35 11.78 -13.15
C GLN A 65 17.96 10.62 -12.35
N VAL A 66 18.42 10.93 -11.14
CA VAL A 66 18.90 9.91 -10.20
C VAL A 66 17.71 9.45 -9.37
N TYR A 67 17.52 8.13 -9.30
CA TYR A 67 16.50 7.48 -8.48
C TYR A 67 17.14 6.54 -7.46
N LYS A 68 16.59 6.52 -6.25
CA LYS A 68 16.91 5.52 -5.24
C LYS A 68 16.18 4.20 -5.52
N TYR A 69 16.76 3.11 -5.03
CA TYR A 69 16.12 1.80 -5.03
C TYR A 69 16.41 1.02 -3.74
N THR A 70 15.57 0.04 -3.46
CA THR A 70 15.70 -0.87 -2.32
C THR A 70 15.28 -2.29 -2.69
N THR A 71 15.88 -3.28 -2.03
CA THR A 71 15.57 -4.71 -2.22
C THR A 71 14.66 -5.17 -1.09
N ILE A 72 13.53 -5.78 -1.44
CA ILE A 72 12.52 -6.30 -0.50
C ILE A 72 12.18 -7.73 -0.94
N GLY A 73 12.46 -8.70 -0.07
CA GLY A 73 12.48 -10.10 -0.46
C GLY A 73 13.46 -10.31 -1.62
N ASN A 74 12.93 -10.76 -2.75
CA ASN A 74 13.72 -10.97 -3.97
C ASN A 74 13.50 -9.88 -5.04
N GLN A 75 12.74 -8.83 -4.72
CA GLN A 75 12.36 -7.79 -5.66
C GLN A 75 13.15 -6.50 -5.41
N VAL A 76 13.63 -5.87 -6.48
CA VAL A 76 14.33 -4.59 -6.40
C VAL A 76 13.41 -3.48 -6.91
N TRP A 77 12.97 -2.62 -6.00
CA TRP A 77 11.97 -1.58 -6.24
C TRP A 77 12.62 -0.20 -6.29
N MET A 78 12.13 0.67 -7.17
CA MET A 78 12.42 2.09 -7.03
C MET A 78 11.85 2.62 -5.70
N SER A 79 12.64 3.39 -4.97
CA SER A 79 12.23 4.05 -3.72
C SER A 79 11.59 5.42 -3.97
N GLU A 80 11.43 5.81 -5.24
CA GLU A 80 10.78 7.05 -5.66
C GLU A 80 9.79 6.78 -6.81
N ASN A 81 8.75 7.61 -6.92
CA ASN A 81 7.88 7.60 -8.10
C ASN A 81 8.65 8.16 -9.29
N LEU A 82 8.32 7.66 -10.48
CA LEU A 82 8.92 8.11 -11.73
C LEU A 82 8.66 9.62 -11.96
N LYS A 83 9.71 10.34 -12.35
CA LYS A 83 9.71 11.78 -12.66
C LYS A 83 10.01 12.08 -14.14
N PHE A 84 10.17 11.06 -14.96
CA PHE A 84 10.48 11.16 -16.38
C PHE A 84 9.40 11.96 -17.15
N ASP A 85 9.82 12.94 -17.94
CA ASP A 85 8.91 13.76 -18.74
C ASP A 85 8.47 13.01 -20.01
N ALA A 86 7.45 12.17 -19.86
CA ALA A 86 6.87 11.36 -20.93
C ALA A 86 5.67 12.05 -21.59
N PRO A 87 5.27 11.60 -22.81
CA PRO A 87 4.01 12.02 -23.42
C PRO A 87 2.84 11.88 -22.45
N TYR A 88 1.97 12.89 -22.42
CA TYR A 88 0.77 12.93 -21.57
C TYR A 88 1.01 12.84 -20.05
N SER A 89 2.28 12.96 -19.61
CA SER A 89 2.60 13.07 -18.20
C SER A 89 2.35 14.49 -17.68
N LEU A 90 1.77 14.61 -16.49
CA LEU A 90 1.37 15.88 -15.91
C LEU A 90 2.06 16.12 -14.58
N CYS A 91 2.46 17.37 -14.39
CA CYS A 91 2.86 17.88 -13.09
C CYS A 91 1.75 18.74 -12.49
N TYR A 92 1.39 18.47 -11.23
CA TYR A 92 0.38 19.28 -10.55
C TYR A 92 0.98 20.60 -10.05
N ASN A 93 0.72 21.68 -10.80
CA ASN A 93 1.33 22.98 -10.59
C ASN A 93 0.61 23.86 -9.55
N LYS A 94 -0.52 23.40 -8.97
CA LYS A 94 -1.20 24.14 -7.88
C LYS A 94 -0.52 23.93 -6.52
N ILE A 95 0.43 22.99 -6.42
CA ILE A 95 1.26 22.75 -5.24
C ILE A 95 2.72 22.88 -5.67
N GLU A 96 3.45 23.80 -5.07
CA GLU A 96 4.88 24.00 -5.35
C GLU A 96 5.68 22.74 -5.01
N GLY A 97 6.61 22.35 -5.89
CA GLY A 97 7.46 21.17 -5.68
C GLY A 97 6.72 19.82 -5.70
N PHE A 98 5.49 19.77 -6.22
CA PHE A 98 4.70 18.54 -6.23
C PHE A 98 5.46 17.39 -6.91
N CYS A 99 5.97 17.59 -8.13
CA CYS A 99 6.63 16.51 -8.86
C CYS A 99 8.00 16.13 -8.31
N ASP A 100 8.70 17.06 -7.68
CA ASP A 100 9.95 16.76 -6.98
C ASP A 100 9.69 15.82 -5.80
N THR A 101 8.55 16.00 -5.14
CA THR A 101 8.15 15.22 -3.97
C THR A 101 7.49 13.90 -4.35
N PHE A 102 6.50 13.93 -5.24
CA PHE A 102 5.56 12.85 -5.53
C PHE A 102 5.75 12.20 -6.90
N GLY A 103 6.62 12.72 -7.76
CA GLY A 103 6.68 12.29 -9.15
C GLY A 103 5.57 12.89 -10.01
N ARG A 104 5.46 12.41 -11.25
CA ARG A 104 4.46 12.88 -12.21
C ARG A 104 3.27 11.93 -12.27
N PHE A 105 2.16 12.42 -12.81
CA PHE A 105 1.01 11.59 -13.16
C PHE A 105 1.09 11.18 -14.63
N TYR A 106 0.94 9.89 -14.93
CA TYR A 106 1.07 9.36 -16.29
C TYR A 106 -0.27 8.82 -16.79
N SER A 107 -0.51 8.93 -18.09
CA SER A 107 -1.46 8.07 -18.81
C SER A 107 -0.63 7.08 -19.63
N LEU A 108 -1.10 5.83 -19.71
CA LEU A 108 -0.53 4.78 -20.55
C LEU A 108 -1.43 4.47 -21.76
N HIS A 109 -2.26 5.43 -22.16
CA HIS A 109 -3.20 5.31 -23.27
C HIS A 109 -2.67 6.07 -24.51
N GLU A 110 -2.95 5.58 -25.72
CA GLU A 110 -2.37 6.08 -26.99
C GLU A 110 -2.46 7.60 -27.20
N ASN A 111 -3.54 8.24 -26.71
CA ASN A 111 -3.74 9.69 -26.81
C ASN A 111 -3.73 10.41 -25.45
N GLY A 112 -3.32 9.71 -24.39
CA GLY A 112 -3.40 10.22 -23.02
C GLY A 112 -4.82 10.33 -22.47
N GLU A 113 -5.83 9.88 -23.22
CA GLU A 113 -7.26 10.00 -22.88
C GLU A 113 -7.77 8.77 -22.13
N TRP A 114 -8.65 9.01 -21.16
CA TRP A 114 -9.18 7.93 -20.31
C TRP A 114 -10.07 7.01 -21.14
N PHE A 115 -9.82 5.69 -21.06
CA PHE A 115 -10.53 4.63 -21.80
C PHE A 115 -10.24 4.56 -23.31
N ASP A 116 -9.18 5.20 -23.78
CA ASP A 116 -8.60 4.83 -25.07
C ASP A 116 -7.89 3.47 -24.99
N PHE A 117 -7.37 2.97 -26.10
CA PHE A 117 -6.52 1.77 -26.09
C PHE A 117 -5.22 2.01 -25.34
N PHE A 118 -4.70 0.95 -24.71
CA PHE A 118 -3.37 1.02 -24.13
C PHE A 118 -2.30 1.21 -25.19
N ASP A 119 -1.37 2.09 -24.85
CA ASP A 119 -0.12 2.19 -25.57
C ASP A 119 0.86 1.17 -24.98
N GLN A 120 0.94 0.01 -25.63
CA GLN A 120 1.83 -1.07 -25.21
C GLN A 120 3.30 -0.67 -25.32
N GLU A 121 3.67 0.11 -26.34
CA GLU A 121 5.04 0.59 -26.50
C GLU A 121 5.42 1.54 -25.37
N LEU A 122 4.51 2.43 -24.99
CA LEU A 122 4.72 3.30 -23.82
C LEU A 122 4.79 2.49 -22.52
N LEU A 123 3.93 1.50 -22.31
CA LEU A 123 3.98 0.62 -21.13
C LEU A 123 5.36 -0.07 -21.00
N ASP A 124 5.91 -0.55 -22.11
CA ASP A 124 7.19 -1.27 -22.14
C ASP A 124 8.41 -0.35 -22.01
N THR A 125 8.25 0.95 -22.32
CA THR A 125 9.37 1.91 -22.40
C THR A 125 9.32 3.05 -21.39
N ILE A 126 8.23 3.18 -20.61
CA ILE A 126 8.05 4.28 -19.65
C ILE A 126 9.02 4.17 -18.46
N CYS A 127 9.32 2.96 -18.01
CA CYS A 127 10.39 2.72 -17.03
C CYS A 127 11.76 2.71 -17.73
N PRO A 128 12.85 3.12 -17.05
CA PRO A 128 14.19 3.10 -17.64
C PRO A 128 14.60 1.68 -18.03
N ALA A 129 15.55 1.54 -18.96
CA ALA A 129 16.05 0.22 -19.36
C ALA A 129 16.51 -0.64 -18.16
N GLY A 130 16.07 -1.90 -18.12
CA GLY A 130 16.27 -2.82 -16.99
C GLY A 130 15.26 -2.64 -15.85
N TRP A 131 14.23 -1.82 -16.05
CA TRP A 131 13.11 -1.63 -15.13
C TRP A 131 11.80 -1.67 -15.91
N HIS A 132 10.73 -2.13 -15.27
CA HIS A 132 9.40 -2.20 -15.87
C HIS A 132 8.30 -1.72 -14.91
N VAL A 133 7.11 -1.50 -15.46
CA VAL A 133 5.90 -1.20 -14.68
C VAL A 133 5.43 -2.49 -14.00
N PRO A 134 5.36 -2.55 -12.67
CA PRO A 134 5.08 -3.80 -11.97
C PRO A 134 3.69 -4.35 -12.29
N SER A 135 3.60 -5.67 -12.30
CA SER A 135 2.34 -6.42 -12.40
C SER A 135 1.63 -6.51 -11.03
N VAL A 136 0.37 -6.94 -11.06
CA VAL A 136 -0.40 -7.27 -9.85
C VAL A 136 0.29 -8.34 -9.00
N ASP A 137 0.90 -9.34 -9.63
CA ASP A 137 1.59 -10.41 -8.93
C ASP A 137 2.81 -9.87 -8.17
N GLU A 138 3.54 -8.94 -8.76
CA GLU A 138 4.70 -8.32 -8.11
C GLU A 138 4.30 -7.43 -6.94
N TRP A 139 3.23 -6.66 -7.06
CA TRP A 139 2.66 -5.92 -5.93
C TRP A 139 2.15 -6.85 -4.82
N THR A 140 1.59 -8.00 -5.20
CA THR A 140 1.11 -9.02 -4.25
C THR A 140 2.28 -9.65 -3.48
N LEU A 141 3.36 -10.00 -4.17
CA LEU A 141 4.59 -10.51 -3.55
C LEU A 141 5.24 -9.50 -2.61
N LEU A 142 5.25 -8.21 -2.99
CA LEU A 142 5.68 -7.12 -2.11
C LEU A 142 4.82 -7.08 -0.84
N SER A 143 3.49 -7.13 -0.97
CA SER A 143 2.58 -7.14 0.18
C SER A 143 2.87 -8.31 1.13
N ILE A 144 3.02 -9.52 0.57
CA ILE A 144 3.31 -10.74 1.35
C ILE A 144 4.64 -10.61 2.09
N SER A 145 5.70 -10.15 1.41
CA SER A 145 7.03 -9.95 2.01
C SER A 145 6.99 -8.98 3.19
N MET A 146 6.07 -8.01 3.16
CA MET A 146 5.88 -7.01 4.21
C MET A 146 4.89 -7.44 5.30
N GLY A 147 4.47 -8.71 5.31
CA GLY A 147 3.58 -9.29 6.34
C GLY A 147 2.09 -9.23 6.01
N GLY A 148 1.73 -8.80 4.80
CA GLY A 148 0.35 -8.74 4.31
C GLY A 148 -0.54 -7.68 4.97
N GLY A 149 -1.68 -7.42 4.32
CA GLY A 149 -2.75 -6.57 4.84
C GLY A 149 -2.29 -5.20 5.37
N ALA A 150 -2.88 -4.77 6.48
CA ALA A 150 -2.59 -3.48 7.12
C ALA A 150 -1.12 -3.33 7.53
N LYS A 151 -0.47 -4.44 7.94
CA LYS A 151 0.95 -4.45 8.35
C LYS A 151 1.85 -4.09 7.17
N ALA A 152 1.63 -4.70 6.01
CA ALA A 152 2.39 -4.39 4.80
C ALA A 152 2.30 -2.91 4.44
N ILE A 153 1.08 -2.36 4.49
CA ILE A 153 0.83 -0.96 4.17
C ILE A 153 1.54 -0.01 5.13
N TYR A 154 1.45 -0.26 6.43
CA TYR A 154 2.16 0.55 7.42
C TYR A 154 3.67 0.57 7.19
N ARG A 155 4.25 -0.55 6.77
CA ARG A 155 5.70 -0.66 6.53
C ARG A 155 6.18 -0.09 5.20
N LEU A 156 5.29 0.01 4.22
CA LEU A 156 5.60 0.57 2.89
C LEU A 156 5.35 2.07 2.81
N TYR A 157 4.43 2.60 3.62
CA TYR A 157 4.14 4.03 3.66
C TYR A 157 5.35 4.84 4.14
N SER A 158 5.52 6.03 3.53
CA SER A 158 6.53 6.99 3.94
C SER A 158 6.40 7.33 5.42
N SER A 159 7.54 7.46 6.11
CA SER A 159 7.61 8.00 7.47
C SER A 159 7.42 9.52 7.52
N THR A 160 7.40 10.19 6.36
CA THR A 160 7.16 11.64 6.26
C THR A 160 5.67 11.95 6.35
N SER A 161 5.28 12.90 7.20
CA SER A 161 3.91 13.43 7.25
C SER A 161 3.69 14.47 6.17
N PHE A 162 2.56 14.37 5.46
CA PHE A 162 2.15 15.28 4.39
C PHE A 162 0.89 16.10 4.75
N GLY A 163 0.69 16.37 6.04
CA GLY A 163 -0.44 17.15 6.56
C GLY A 163 -1.26 16.38 7.60
N GLU A 164 -2.26 17.03 8.19
CA GLU A 164 -3.05 16.49 9.31
C GLU A 164 -3.79 15.18 8.98
N ASN A 165 -4.17 15.01 7.71
CA ASN A 165 -4.84 13.81 7.21
C ASN A 165 -3.87 12.81 6.56
N GLY A 166 -2.57 13.13 6.53
CA GLY A 166 -1.55 12.32 5.90
C GLY A 166 -1.20 11.10 6.73
N ARG A 167 -1.30 9.92 6.13
CA ARG A 167 -0.87 8.68 6.79
C ARG A 167 0.65 8.59 6.75
N THR A 168 1.25 8.34 7.91
CA THR A 168 2.65 7.97 8.03
C THR A 168 2.76 6.47 8.25
N GLY A 169 3.78 5.90 7.63
CA GLY A 169 4.23 4.53 7.86
C GLY A 169 5.55 4.49 8.62
N SER A 170 6.07 3.30 8.85
CA SER A 170 7.41 3.12 9.41
C SER A 170 8.51 3.15 8.35
N ASP A 171 8.17 2.90 7.07
CA ASP A 171 9.10 2.79 5.95
C ASP A 171 10.29 1.84 6.24
N ASP A 172 10.00 0.69 6.86
CA ASP A 172 11.02 -0.25 7.40
C ASP A 172 12.09 -0.63 6.36
N CYS A 173 11.68 -0.73 5.09
CA CYS A 173 12.53 -1.16 3.99
C CYS A 173 12.97 -0.04 3.05
N GLY A 174 12.62 1.22 3.31
CA GLY A 174 12.96 2.35 2.44
C GLY A 174 12.24 2.33 1.08
N PHE A 175 11.04 1.74 1.02
CA PHE A 175 10.18 1.77 -0.17
C PHE A 175 9.61 3.17 -0.40
N ASN A 176 9.29 3.87 0.70
CA ASN A 176 8.89 5.26 0.76
C ASN A 176 7.69 5.58 -0.14
N SER A 177 6.57 4.87 0.07
CA SER A 177 5.32 5.13 -0.65
C SER A 177 4.75 6.49 -0.23
N LYS A 178 4.82 7.46 -1.15
CA LYS A 178 4.30 8.82 -0.94
C LYS A 178 2.91 8.97 -1.56
N PRO A 179 1.92 9.47 -0.80
CA PRO A 179 0.52 9.53 -1.25
C PRO A 179 0.27 10.71 -2.19
N ALA A 180 0.59 10.53 -3.48
CA ALA A 180 0.35 11.52 -4.52
C ALA A 180 -1.14 11.73 -4.84
N GLY A 181 -1.99 10.75 -4.53
CA GLY A 181 -3.35 10.68 -5.07
C GLY A 181 -3.35 10.27 -6.55
N TYR A 182 -4.35 10.75 -7.29
CA TYR A 182 -4.50 10.53 -8.73
C TYR A 182 -5.10 11.75 -9.40
N TRP A 183 -4.85 11.88 -10.70
CA TRP A 183 -5.37 12.97 -11.52
C TRP A 183 -6.75 12.63 -12.08
N LEU A 184 -7.68 13.57 -11.99
CA LEU A 184 -9.04 13.47 -12.49
C LEU A 184 -9.17 14.06 -13.90
N SER A 185 -10.15 13.60 -14.66
CA SER A 185 -10.43 14.11 -16.02
C SER A 185 -10.81 15.60 -16.06
N ASN A 186 -11.22 16.18 -14.95
CA ASN A 186 -11.52 17.61 -14.83
C ASN A 186 -10.27 18.50 -14.58
N GLY A 187 -9.08 17.90 -14.48
CA GLY A 187 -7.83 18.63 -14.24
C GLY A 187 -7.44 18.85 -12.78
N ASP A 188 -8.24 18.35 -11.83
CA ASP A 188 -7.90 18.34 -10.40
C ASP A 188 -7.24 17.01 -9.98
N ILE A 189 -6.75 16.96 -8.74
CA ILE A 189 -6.28 15.73 -8.11
C ILE A 189 -7.24 15.30 -7.01
N SER A 190 -7.23 14.00 -6.70
CA SER A 190 -8.01 13.42 -5.62
C SER A 190 -7.14 12.47 -4.79
N GLY A 191 -7.37 12.48 -3.48
CA GLY A 191 -6.65 11.60 -2.56
C GLY A 191 -5.21 12.02 -2.30
N GLU A 192 -4.82 13.22 -2.71
CA GLU A 192 -3.55 13.83 -2.38
C GLU A 192 -3.31 13.81 -0.87
N TYR A 193 -2.07 13.49 -0.49
CA TYR A 193 -1.63 13.27 0.88
C TYR A 193 -2.27 12.07 1.61
N ARG A 194 -3.25 11.38 1.01
CA ARG A 194 -4.01 10.29 1.66
C ARG A 194 -3.85 8.93 0.97
N LEU A 195 -3.77 8.90 -0.35
CA LEU A 195 -3.79 7.68 -1.16
C LEU A 195 -2.51 7.53 -1.97
N SER A 196 -1.92 6.34 -1.92
CA SER A 196 -0.90 5.90 -2.86
C SER A 196 -1.57 5.02 -3.91
N ILE A 197 -1.60 5.49 -5.16
CA ILE A 197 -2.19 4.77 -6.29
C ILE A 197 -1.18 4.70 -7.43
N TYR A 198 -0.99 3.50 -7.96
CA TYR A 198 0.02 3.19 -8.96
C TYR A 198 -0.58 2.48 -10.17
N TRP A 199 -0.02 2.76 -11.34
CA TRP A 199 -0.19 1.90 -12.50
C TRP A 199 0.37 0.50 -12.25
N THR A 200 -0.27 -0.50 -12.84
CA THR A 200 0.30 -1.83 -13.05
C THR A 200 0.33 -2.16 -14.54
N SER A 201 1.16 -3.12 -14.93
CA SER A 201 1.19 -3.69 -16.28
C SER A 201 0.10 -4.74 -16.53
N THR A 202 -0.71 -5.07 -15.51
CA THR A 202 -1.75 -6.11 -15.63
C THR A 202 -3.02 -5.53 -16.26
N ALA A 203 -3.28 -5.90 -17.51
CA ALA A 203 -4.49 -5.49 -18.22
C ALA A 203 -5.76 -6.16 -17.65
N ARG A 204 -6.82 -5.36 -17.43
CA ARG A 204 -8.21 -5.83 -17.23
C ARG A 204 -8.95 -6.00 -18.56
N SER A 205 -8.63 -5.13 -19.52
CA SER A 205 -9.18 -5.12 -20.88
C SER A 205 -8.19 -4.43 -21.83
N MET A 206 -8.55 -4.31 -23.11
CA MET A 206 -7.75 -3.53 -24.07
C MET A 206 -7.66 -2.02 -23.74
N LYS A 207 -8.44 -1.53 -22.78
CA LYS A 207 -8.56 -0.09 -22.42
C LYS A 207 -8.28 0.21 -20.96
N THR A 208 -8.27 -0.80 -20.10
CA THR A 208 -8.17 -0.64 -18.64
C THR A 208 -7.25 -1.67 -18.01
N ALA A 209 -6.55 -1.26 -16.97
CA ALA A 209 -5.57 -2.05 -16.23
C ALA A 209 -6.03 -2.13 -14.77
N GLU A 210 -5.47 -3.08 -14.06
CA GLU A 210 -5.51 -3.08 -12.60
C GLU A 210 -4.66 -1.90 -12.11
N GLU A 211 -5.20 -1.02 -11.26
CA GLU A 211 -4.39 -0.14 -10.43
C GLU A 211 -3.96 -0.87 -9.17
N CYS A 212 -2.84 -0.46 -8.58
CA CYS A 212 -2.47 -0.82 -7.22
C CYS A 212 -2.80 0.35 -6.30
N ALA A 213 -3.73 0.16 -5.36
CA ALA A 213 -4.14 1.16 -4.40
C ALA A 213 -3.85 0.72 -2.97
N PHE A 214 -3.23 1.59 -2.19
CA PHE A 214 -2.95 1.35 -0.78
C PHE A 214 -4.12 1.82 0.08
N ASN A 215 -4.67 0.94 0.90
CA ASN A 215 -5.76 1.26 1.82
C ASN A 215 -5.41 0.81 3.27
N PRO A 216 -6.20 1.14 4.31
CA PRO A 216 -5.87 0.74 5.69
C PRO A 216 -5.81 -0.78 5.93
N GLU A 217 -6.43 -1.58 5.09
CA GLU A 217 -6.53 -3.03 5.24
C GLU A 217 -5.49 -3.79 4.42
N GLY A 218 -4.83 -3.15 3.43
CA GLY A 218 -3.91 -3.83 2.51
C GLY A 218 -3.71 -3.12 1.17
N ILE A 219 -3.10 -3.85 0.24
CA ILE A 219 -3.03 -3.50 -1.18
C ILE A 219 -4.26 -4.06 -1.89
N TYR A 220 -4.93 -3.23 -2.68
CA TYR A 220 -6.14 -3.60 -3.42
C TYR A 220 -5.97 -3.23 -4.89
N PHE A 221 -6.65 -4.00 -5.73
CA PHE A 221 -6.59 -3.83 -7.17
C PHE A 221 -7.97 -3.47 -7.72
N TRP A 222 -8.03 -2.35 -8.43
CA TRP A 222 -9.26 -1.80 -9.01
C TRP A 222 -9.03 -1.44 -10.47
N THR A 223 -10.07 -0.94 -11.14
CA THR A 223 -9.88 -0.34 -12.46
C THR A 223 -9.12 0.98 -12.32
N ASN A 224 -8.09 1.16 -13.14
CA ASN A 224 -7.25 2.35 -13.15
C ASN A 224 -8.02 3.69 -13.26
N GLN A 225 -7.50 4.70 -12.56
CA GLN A 225 -7.88 6.10 -12.75
C GLN A 225 -7.31 6.69 -14.05
N HIS A 226 -7.65 7.95 -14.35
CA HIS A 226 -7.22 8.63 -15.56
C HIS A 226 -5.70 8.76 -15.64
N ARG A 227 -5.05 9.37 -14.64
CA ARG A 227 -3.58 9.38 -14.53
C ARG A 227 -3.13 9.13 -13.10
N MET A 228 -2.09 8.31 -12.97
CA MET A 228 -1.59 7.82 -11.70
C MET A 228 -0.07 7.84 -11.68
N SER A 229 0.51 7.63 -10.50
CA SER A 229 1.96 7.50 -10.37
C SER A 229 2.44 6.19 -10.98
N ILE A 230 3.70 6.15 -11.42
CA ILE A 230 4.40 4.93 -11.80
C ILE A 230 5.53 4.69 -10.80
N ARG A 231 5.68 3.43 -10.39
CA ARG A 231 6.71 2.96 -9.45
C ARG A 231 7.35 1.73 -10.08
N CYS A 232 8.51 1.87 -10.68
CA CYS A 232 9.11 0.77 -11.43
C CYS A 232 9.80 -0.25 -10.51
N ILE A 233 9.89 -1.49 -11.00
CA ILE A 233 10.63 -2.60 -10.42
C ILE A 233 11.69 -3.07 -11.43
N LYS A 234 12.79 -3.63 -10.96
CA LYS A 234 13.90 -4.10 -11.80
C LYS A 234 13.58 -5.44 -12.47
N ASP A 235 14.03 -5.61 -13.72
CA ASP A 235 13.98 -6.88 -14.48
C ASP A 235 14.99 -7.90 -13.93
#